data_AF-A0A3D5P0X9-F1
#
_entry.id   AF-A0A3D5P0X9-F1
#
_cell.length_a   1.000
_cell.length_b   1.000
_cell.length_c   1.000
_cell.angle_alpha   90.00
_cell.angle_beta   90.00
_cell.angle_gamma   90.00
#
_symmetry.space_group_name_H-M   'P 1'
#
loop_
_entity.id
_entity.type
_entity.pdbx_description
1 polymer ?
#
loop_
_entity_poly.entity_id
_entity_poly.type
_entity_poly.pdbx_seq_one_letter_code
_entity_poly.pdbx_strand_id
1 'polypeptide(L)'
;MYKPLKNRQSGFTLIEVLVVVIIVAILAAVAFPIYQQYVKSAYASDAQATIGAIINASKMYYQDNGEYPNDVTLLDPKYLQIDDATNRAWTFTIEASGTKLTTVKAMSTENMKQGSDHEVIYTAETGAFTGYGFDEETTE
;
A
#
# COMPACT_ATOMS: atom_id res chain seq x y z
N MET A 1 48.53 2.50 -50.98
CA MET A 1 48.50 1.34 -50.05
C MET A 1 48.00 1.84 -48.70
N TYR A 2 46.71 1.65 -48.38
CA TYR A 2 46.10 2.11 -47.13
C TYR A 2 46.25 1.03 -46.06
N LYS A 3 46.89 1.35 -44.93
CA LYS A 3 47.14 0.42 -43.82
C LYS A 3 46.10 0.73 -42.73
N PRO A 4 45.09 -0.14 -42.49
CA PRO A 4 44.09 0.15 -41.47
C PRO A 4 44.73 0.08 -40.08
N LEU A 5 44.43 1.07 -39.24
CA LEU A 5 44.83 1.08 -37.84
C LEU A 5 44.04 -0.02 -37.11
N LYS A 6 44.77 -0.98 -36.53
CA LYS A 6 44.20 -2.07 -35.75
C LYS A 6 43.65 -1.51 -34.44
N ASN A 7 42.35 -1.29 -34.36
CA ASN A 7 41.67 -1.00 -33.10
C ASN A 7 41.94 -2.15 -32.12
N ARG A 8 42.68 -1.87 -31.04
CA ARG A 8 42.80 -2.81 -29.92
C ARG A 8 41.46 -2.82 -29.19
N GLN A 9 40.61 -3.78 -29.50
CA GLN A 9 39.45 -4.07 -28.66
C GLN A 9 39.98 -4.54 -27.30
N SER A 10 39.80 -3.69 -26.28
CA SER A 10 40.00 -4.08 -24.88
C SER A 10 38.78 -4.86 -24.43
N GLY A 11 38.98 -6.10 -23.99
CA GLY A 11 37.94 -6.89 -23.34
C GLY A 11 37.89 -6.60 -21.84
N PHE A 12 36.73 -6.80 -21.22
CA PHE A 12 36.59 -6.81 -19.76
C PHE A 12 37.29 -8.04 -19.17
N THR A 13 37.90 -7.87 -18.00
CA THR A 13 38.45 -8.99 -17.23
C THR A 13 37.37 -9.65 -16.39
N LEU A 14 37.51 -10.96 -16.14
CA LEU A 14 36.59 -11.68 -15.25
C LEU A 14 36.61 -11.14 -13.82
N ILE A 15 37.75 -10.62 -13.38
CA ILE A 15 37.89 -10.05 -12.03
C ILE A 15 37.14 -8.72 -11.89
N GLU A 16 37.14 -7.88 -12.94
CA GLU A 16 36.35 -6.63 -12.95
C GLU A 16 34.85 -6.94 -12.82
N VAL A 17 34.36 -7.93 -13.55
CA VAL A 17 32.95 -8.34 -13.45
C VAL A 17 32.65 -8.93 -12.07
N LEU A 18 33.55 -9.74 -11.50
CA LEU A 18 33.37 -10.35 -10.19
C LEU A 18 33.24 -9.31 -9.06
N VAL A 19 34.11 -8.30 -9.04
CA VAL A 19 34.05 -7.25 -8.02
C VAL A 19 32.76 -6.45 -8.14
N VAL A 20 32.32 -6.13 -9.36
CA VAL A 20 31.07 -5.40 -9.59
C VAL A 20 29.86 -6.19 -9.09
N VAL A 21 29.77 -7.49 -9.39
CA VAL A 21 28.67 -8.35 -8.93
C VAL A 21 28.63 -8.44 -7.40
N ILE A 22 29.79 -8.53 -6.74
CA ILE A 22 29.88 -8.56 -5.27
C ILE A 22 29.33 -7.26 -4.67
N ILE A 23 29.72 -6.10 -5.22
CA ILE A 23 29.23 -4.81 -4.72
C ILE A 23 27.70 -4.70 -4.89
N VAL A 24 27.18 -5.08 -6.06
CA VAL A 24 25.72 -5.06 -6.31
C VAL A 24 24.98 -6.02 -5.38
N ALA A 25 25.52 -7.20 -5.09
CA ALA A 25 24.92 -8.16 -4.17
C ALA A 25 24.80 -7.59 -2.74
N ILE A 26 25.84 -6.91 -2.24
CA ILE A 26 25.82 -6.28 -0.92
C ILE A 26 24.78 -5.16 -0.87
N LEU A 27 24.73 -4.31 -1.91
CA LEU A 27 23.75 -3.23 -1.98
C LEU A 27 22.32 -3.77 -2.03
N ALA A 28 22.07 -4.81 -2.81
CA ALA A 28 20.75 -5.44 -2.92
C ALA A 28 20.30 -6.05 -1.59
N ALA A 29 21.21 -6.68 -0.84
CA ALA A 29 20.90 -7.30 0.45
C ALA A 29 20.40 -6.29 1.49
N VAL A 30 20.94 -5.07 1.51
CA VAL A 30 20.50 -3.99 2.41
C VAL A 30 19.29 -3.24 1.86
N ALA A 31 19.26 -2.98 0.55
CA ALA A 31 18.20 -2.20 -0.07
C ALA A 31 16.85 -2.92 -0.10
N PHE A 32 16.83 -4.23 -0.27
CA PHE A 32 15.59 -5.01 -0.37
C PHE A 32 14.68 -4.91 0.87
N PRO A 33 15.14 -5.20 2.11
CA PRO A 33 14.28 -5.09 3.30
C PRO A 33 13.79 -3.65 3.54
N ILE A 34 14.63 -2.65 3.29
CA ILE A 34 14.26 -1.23 3.41
C ILE A 34 13.15 -0.88 2.42
N TYR A 35 13.28 -1.33 1.17
CA TYR A 35 12.26 -1.12 0.15
C TYR A 35 10.94 -1.79 0.53
N GLN A 36 10.96 -3.01 1.06
CA GLN A 36 9.75 -3.70 1.54
C GLN A 36 9.04 -2.91 2.64
N GLN A 37 9.80 -2.36 3.60
CA GLN A 37 9.21 -1.53 4.67
C GLN A 37 8.63 -0.23 4.11
N TYR A 38 9.32 0.43 3.18
CA TYR A 38 8.81 1.64 2.53
C TYR A 38 7.48 1.38 1.80
N VAL A 39 7.40 0.29 1.04
CA VAL A 39 6.17 -0.10 0.33
C VAL A 39 5.04 -0.43 1.33
N LYS A 40 5.34 -1.13 2.43
CA LYS A 40 4.39 -1.39 3.53
C LYS A 40 3.81 -0.08 4.09
N SER A 41 4.66 0.88 4.46
CA SER A 41 4.21 2.17 4.97
C SER A 41 3.40 2.97 3.95
N ALA A 42 3.77 2.91 2.67
CA ALA A 42 3.01 3.59 1.61
C ALA A 42 1.59 3.03 1.47
N TYR A 43 1.44 1.70 1.47
CA TYR A 43 0.13 1.07 1.42
C TYR A 43 -0.72 1.31 2.67
N ALA A 44 -0.11 1.27 3.86
CA ALA A 44 -0.81 1.60 5.11
C ALA A 44 -1.32 3.05 5.11
N SER A 45 -0.50 3.99 4.63
CA SER A 45 -0.89 5.39 4.49
C SER A 45 -2.02 5.59 3.47
N ASP A 46 -2.01 4.84 2.37
CA ASP A 46 -3.06 4.86 1.35
C ASP A 46 -4.41 4.37 1.91
N ALA A 47 -4.39 3.23 2.62
CA ALA A 47 -5.56 2.71 3.32
C ALA A 47 -6.10 3.71 4.35
N GLN A 48 -5.23 4.30 5.18
CA GLN A 48 -5.62 5.28 6.18
C GLN A 48 -6.28 6.52 5.57
N ALA A 49 -5.70 7.07 4.50
CA ALA A 49 -6.24 8.23 3.79
C ALA A 49 -7.64 7.90 3.23
N THR A 50 -7.79 6.72 2.61
CA THR A 50 -9.05 6.28 2.01
C THR A 50 -10.12 6.01 3.05
N ILE A 51 -9.77 5.36 4.17
CA ILE A 51 -10.66 5.19 5.33
C ILE A 51 -11.12 6.55 5.86
N GLY A 52 -10.21 7.53 5.96
CA GLY A 52 -10.57 8.90 6.34
C GLY A 52 -11.61 9.52 5.39
N ALA A 53 -11.46 9.31 4.08
CA ALA A 53 -12.43 9.75 3.08
C ALA A 53 -13.78 9.01 3.23
N ILE A 54 -13.76 7.70 3.45
CA ILE A 54 -14.96 6.88 3.72
C ILE A 54 -15.71 7.39 4.94
N ILE A 55 -15.03 7.70 6.04
CA ILE A 55 -15.66 8.23 7.26
C ILE A 55 -16.36 9.57 6.97
N ASN A 56 -15.71 10.46 6.23
CA ASN A 56 -16.30 11.75 5.88
C ASN A 56 -17.51 11.58 4.95
N ALA A 57 -17.41 10.72 3.94
CA ALA A 57 -18.53 10.39 3.05
C ALA A 57 -19.69 9.73 3.82
N SER A 58 -19.38 8.88 4.80
CA SER A 58 -20.38 8.23 5.68
C SER A 58 -21.13 9.27 6.54
N LYS A 59 -20.45 10.32 7.00
CA LYS A 59 -21.10 11.45 7.70
C LYS A 59 -22.03 12.23 6.76
N MET A 60 -21.65 12.44 5.51
CA MET A 60 -22.51 13.08 4.51
C MET A 60 -23.74 12.22 4.19
N TYR A 61 -23.54 10.90 4.04
CA TYR A 61 -24.65 9.96 3.86
C TYR A 61 -25.63 9.99 5.04
N TYR A 62 -25.10 10.04 6.27
CA TYR A 62 -25.92 10.18 7.48
C TYR A 62 -26.76 11.46 7.50
N GLN A 63 -26.22 12.59 7.02
CA GLN A 63 -26.98 13.84 6.93
C GLN A 63 -28.18 13.75 5.99
N ASP A 64 -28.06 12.97 4.92
CA ASP A 64 -29.13 12.79 3.93
C ASP A 64 -30.15 11.72 4.35
N ASN A 65 -29.70 10.64 5.01
CA ASN A 65 -30.52 9.44 5.23
C ASN A 65 -30.90 9.19 6.70
N GLY A 66 -30.25 9.88 7.64
CA GLY A 66 -30.48 9.71 9.09
C GLY A 66 -29.85 8.45 9.70
N GLU A 67 -29.14 7.65 8.91
CA GLU A 67 -28.41 6.46 9.34
C GLU A 67 -27.06 6.35 8.62
N TYR A 68 -26.10 5.68 9.25
CA TYR A 68 -24.80 5.43 8.62
C TYR A 68 -24.91 4.32 7.58
N PRO A 69 -24.11 4.36 6.49
CA PRO A 69 -24.09 3.28 5.51
C PRO A 69 -23.52 2.00 6.15
N ASN A 70 -24.08 0.85 5.77
CA ASN A 70 -23.55 -0.46 6.15
C ASN A 70 -22.65 -1.08 5.06
N ASP A 71 -22.46 -0.37 3.96
CA ASP A 71 -21.67 -0.83 2.82
C ASP A 71 -21.07 0.39 2.09
N VAL A 72 -19.82 0.26 1.62
CA VAL A 72 -19.10 1.32 0.92
C VAL A 72 -19.75 1.65 -0.43
N THR A 73 -20.43 0.69 -1.06
CA THR A 73 -21.14 0.88 -2.34
C THR A 73 -22.28 1.91 -2.25
N LEU A 74 -22.80 2.20 -1.06
CA LEU A 74 -23.81 3.24 -0.83
C LEU A 74 -23.21 4.66 -0.89
N LEU A 75 -21.89 4.78 -0.84
CA LEU A 75 -21.16 6.04 -0.92
C LEU A 75 -20.77 6.41 -2.35
N ASP A 76 -20.57 5.42 -3.22
CA ASP A 76 -20.14 5.58 -4.61
C ASP A 76 -21.35 5.76 -5.56
N PRO A 77 -21.33 6.70 -6.54
CA PRO A 77 -20.32 7.75 -6.78
C PRO A 77 -20.67 9.08 -6.10
N LYS A 78 -21.81 9.14 -5.39
CA LYS A 78 -22.41 10.40 -4.94
C LYS A 78 -21.56 11.10 -3.87
N TYR A 79 -21.02 10.35 -2.92
CA TYR A 79 -20.32 10.87 -1.75
C TYR A 79 -18.82 10.59 -1.78
N LEU A 80 -18.39 9.54 -2.47
CA LEU A 80 -17.00 9.11 -2.55
C LEU A 80 -16.71 8.50 -3.91
N GLN A 81 -15.50 8.71 -4.40
CA GLN A 81 -14.92 7.96 -5.51
C GLN A 81 -13.54 7.49 -5.06
N ILE A 82 -13.35 6.17 -5.02
CA ILE A 82 -12.07 5.55 -4.71
C ILE A 82 -11.42 5.20 -6.06
N ASP A 83 -10.16 5.56 -6.24
CA ASP A 83 -9.48 5.30 -7.51
C ASP A 83 -9.21 3.80 -7.73
N ASP A 84 -9.08 3.42 -9.00
CA ASP A 84 -8.86 2.03 -9.41
C ASP A 84 -7.51 1.46 -8.94
N ALA A 85 -6.52 2.29 -8.61
CA ALA A 85 -5.26 1.78 -8.07
C ALA A 85 -5.44 1.35 -6.61
N THR A 86 -6.13 2.16 -5.81
CA THR A 86 -6.47 1.82 -4.43
C THR A 86 -7.43 0.64 -4.38
N ASN A 87 -8.48 0.58 -5.22
CA ASN A 87 -9.39 -0.58 -5.29
C ASN A 87 -8.70 -1.88 -5.76
N ARG A 88 -7.56 -1.79 -6.47
CA ARG A 88 -6.73 -2.96 -6.77
C ARG A 88 -5.94 -3.43 -5.56
N ALA A 89 -5.56 -2.55 -4.64
CA ALA A 89 -4.80 -2.93 -3.46
C ALA A 89 -5.70 -3.29 -2.27
N TRP A 90 -6.85 -2.64 -2.13
CA TRP A 90 -7.69 -2.66 -0.95
C TRP A 90 -9.18 -2.85 -1.29
N THR A 91 -9.86 -3.65 -0.48
CA THR A 91 -11.32 -3.72 -0.39
C THR A 91 -11.76 -3.12 0.94
N PHE A 92 -12.73 -2.21 0.91
CA PHE A 92 -13.19 -1.52 2.11
C PHE A 92 -14.54 -2.03 2.59
N THR A 93 -14.71 -2.11 3.91
CA THR A 93 -15.99 -2.44 4.55
C THR A 93 -16.32 -1.46 5.67
N ILE A 94 -17.62 -1.24 5.88
CA ILE A 94 -18.15 -0.36 6.93
C ILE A 94 -19.00 -1.21 7.87
N GLU A 95 -18.74 -1.09 9.16
CA GLU A 95 -19.60 -1.63 10.20
C GLU A 95 -20.28 -0.46 10.90
N ALA A 96 -21.62 -0.47 10.88
CA ALA A 96 -22.44 0.51 11.56
C ALA A 96 -23.65 -0.17 12.22
N SER A 97 -24.19 0.47 13.25
CA SER A 97 -25.42 0.06 13.93
C SER A 97 -26.36 1.26 14.01
N GLY A 98 -27.23 1.38 13.01
CA GLY A 98 -28.17 2.50 12.86
C GLY A 98 -27.46 3.85 12.77
N THR A 99 -27.49 4.61 13.86
CA THR A 99 -26.92 5.97 13.92
C THR A 99 -25.47 6.01 14.41
N LYS A 100 -24.83 4.86 14.62
CA LYS A 100 -23.45 4.77 15.08
C LYS A 100 -22.57 4.05 14.07
N LEU A 101 -21.55 4.73 13.55
CA LEU A 101 -20.41 4.10 12.89
C LEU A 101 -19.56 3.40 13.95
N THR A 102 -19.18 2.14 13.73
CA THR A 102 -18.34 1.37 14.65
C THR A 102 -16.94 1.18 14.09
N THR A 103 -16.85 0.67 12.86
CA THR A 103 -15.57 0.26 12.26
C THR A 103 -15.56 0.59 10.78
N VAL A 104 -14.38 0.96 10.26
CA VAL A 104 -14.10 0.93 8.82
C VAL A 104 -12.84 0.11 8.63
N LYS A 105 -12.88 -0.88 7.74
CA LYS A 105 -11.75 -1.80 7.50
C LYS A 105 -11.30 -1.70 6.05
N ALA A 106 -10.01 -1.86 5.83
CA ALA A 106 -9.40 -2.09 4.52
C ALA A 106 -8.73 -3.46 4.54
N MET A 107 -9.18 -4.37 3.69
CA MET A 107 -8.60 -5.69 3.51
C MET A 107 -7.82 -5.71 2.20
N SER A 108 -6.57 -6.14 2.24
CA SER A 108 -5.74 -6.23 1.03
C SER A 108 -6.28 -7.27 0.05
N THR A 109 -6.14 -6.99 -1.24
CA THR A 109 -6.51 -7.94 -2.30
C THR A 109 -5.30 -8.77 -2.72
N GLU A 110 -5.56 -9.86 -3.46
CA GLU A 110 -4.52 -10.68 -4.10
C GLU A 110 -3.62 -9.90 -5.08
N ASN A 111 -4.07 -8.73 -5.57
CA ASN A 111 -3.33 -7.90 -6.51
C ASN A 111 -2.38 -6.91 -5.82
N MET A 112 -2.44 -6.79 -4.48
CA MET A 112 -1.51 -5.96 -3.73
C MET A 112 -0.10 -6.56 -3.82
N LYS A 113 0.91 -5.73 -4.12
CA LYS A 113 2.30 -6.20 -4.31
C LYS A 113 2.89 -6.88 -3.06
N GLN A 114 2.36 -6.56 -1.87
CA GLN A 114 2.78 -7.14 -0.59
C GLN A 114 2.03 -8.41 -0.21
N GLY A 115 1.19 -8.95 -1.11
CA GLY A 115 0.34 -10.10 -0.85
C GLY A 115 -1.01 -9.72 -0.26
N SER A 116 -1.90 -10.70 -0.16
CA SER A 116 -3.19 -10.62 0.53
C SER A 116 -3.04 -10.69 2.06
N ASP A 117 -4.16 -10.67 2.76
CA ASP A 117 -4.29 -10.94 4.21
C ASP A 117 -3.71 -9.87 5.15
N HIS A 118 -3.37 -8.70 4.61
CA HIS A 118 -3.14 -7.48 5.38
C HIS A 118 -4.46 -6.76 5.63
N GLU A 119 -4.66 -6.28 6.85
CA GLU A 119 -5.85 -5.54 7.27
C GLU A 119 -5.46 -4.24 7.96
N VAL A 120 -6.13 -3.15 7.61
CA VAL A 120 -6.09 -1.88 8.36
C VAL A 120 -7.48 -1.61 8.92
N ILE A 121 -7.57 -1.40 10.22
CA ILE A 121 -8.83 -1.20 10.93
C ILE A 121 -8.86 0.18 11.54
N TYR A 122 -9.93 0.93 11.31
CA TYR A 122 -10.27 2.12 12.06
C TYR A 122 -11.43 1.84 13.02
N THR A 123 -11.23 2.13 14.30
CA THR A 123 -12.28 2.00 15.33
C THR A 123 -12.83 3.39 15.68
N ALA A 124 -14.11 3.64 15.40
CA ALA A 124 -14.73 4.95 15.56
C ALA A 124 -14.84 5.40 17.03
N GLU A 125 -14.97 4.46 17.96
CA GLU A 125 -15.05 4.76 19.40
C GLU A 125 -13.75 5.38 19.94
N THR A 126 -12.61 4.85 19.51
CA THR A 126 -11.27 5.28 19.98
C THR A 126 -10.60 6.26 19.04
N GLY A 127 -11.04 6.33 17.78
CA GLY A 127 -10.37 7.08 16.73
C GLY A 127 -9.02 6.50 16.31
N ALA A 128 -8.71 5.27 16.71
CA ALA A 128 -7.42 4.62 16.48
C ALA A 128 -7.42 3.79 15.19
N PHE A 129 -6.24 3.74 14.56
CA PHE A 129 -5.91 2.80 13.49
C PHE A 129 -5.10 1.64 14.08
N THR A 130 -5.41 0.41 13.67
CA THR A 130 -4.68 -0.81 14.04
C THR A 130 -4.44 -1.68 12.80
N GLY A 131 -3.56 -2.68 12.92
CA GLY A 131 -3.22 -3.62 11.87
C GLY A 131 -2.01 -3.19 11.03
N TYR A 132 -2.08 -3.47 9.72
CA TYR A 132 -0.97 -3.35 8.77
C TYR A 132 -0.35 -1.95 8.76
N GLY A 133 0.88 -1.85 9.25
CA GLY A 133 1.64 -0.60 9.29
C GLY A 133 1.30 0.34 10.45
N PHE A 134 0.38 -0.05 11.35
CA PHE A 134 -0.01 0.71 12.54
C PHE A 134 0.36 0.00 13.84
N ASP A 135 0.32 -1.33 13.84
CA ASP A 135 0.79 -2.11 14.98
C ASP A 135 2.31 -2.31 14.85
N GLU A 136 3.03 -2.15 15.97
CA GLU A 136 4.40 -2.62 16.06
C GLU A 136 4.37 -4.14 15.87
N GLU A 137 4.80 -4.60 14.70
CA GLU A 137 5.02 -6.01 14.42
C GLU A 137 6.11 -6.47 15.41
N THR A 138 5.72 -6.99 16.57
CA THR A 138 6.64 -7.67 17.51
C THR A 138 7.29 -8.79 16.72
N THR A 139 8.49 -8.49 16.23
CA THR A 139 9.34 -9.45 15.57
C THR A 139 9.89 -10.33 16.68
N GLU A 140 9.26 -11.49 16.91
CA GLU A 140 9.91 -12.60 17.63
C GLU A 140 11.05 -13.19 16.78
#